data_AF-T1AXC9-F1
#
_entry.id   AF-T1AXC9-F1
#
_cell.length_a   1.000
_cell.length_b   1.000
_cell.length_c   1.000
_cell.angle_alpha   90.00
_cell.angle_beta   90.00
_cell.angle_gamma   90.00
#
_symmetry.space_group_name_H-M   'P 1'
#
loop_
_entity.id
_entity.type
_entity.pdbx_description
1 polymer ?
#
loop_
_entity_poly.entity_id
_entity_poly.type
_entity_poly.pdbx_seq_one_letter_code
_entity_poly.pdbx_strand_id
1 'polypeptide(L)'
;MTTSRDVLAAMARGEGPADAFIALGYAGWEAGQLEREILENAWISVPVDAGVVFDLPFNERWSGAWHLLGVEVGQLSLTAGHA
;
A
#
# COMPACT_ATOMS: atom_id res chain seq x y z
N MET A 1 1.27 13.20 -0.04
CA MET A 1 2.67 12.85 -0.33
C MET A 1 3.45 14.14 -0.48
N THR A 2 4.49 14.37 0.32
CA THR A 2 5.33 15.57 0.21
C THR A 2 6.71 15.19 -0.29
N THR A 3 7.16 15.84 -1.36
CA THR A 3 8.53 15.72 -1.88
C THR A 3 9.40 16.92 -1.46
N SER A 4 8.89 17.78 -0.57
CA SER A 4 9.62 18.98 -0.15
C SER A 4 10.81 18.61 0.73
N ARG A 5 11.98 19.14 0.36
CA ARG A 5 13.20 19.06 1.18
C ARG A 5 13.02 19.68 2.56
N ASP A 6 12.07 20.60 2.71
CA ASP A 6 11.79 21.26 3.99
C ASP A 6 11.26 20.27 5.02
N VAL A 7 10.44 19.30 4.59
CA VAL A 7 9.90 18.26 5.49
C VAL A 7 11.01 17.28 5.88
N LEU A 8 11.90 16.93 4.96
CA LEU A 8 13.09 16.12 5.28
C LEU A 8 14.02 16.83 6.27
N ALA A 9 14.23 18.15 6.10
CA ALA A 9 15.03 18.95 7.03
C ALA A 9 14.34 19.11 8.40
N ALA A 10 13.02 19.26 8.44
CA ALA A 10 12.24 19.30 9.68
C ALA A 10 12.28 17.95 10.42
N MET A 11 12.18 16.82 9.69
CA MET A 11 12.37 15.48 10.25
C MET A 11 13.77 15.31 10.85
N ALA A 12 14.82 15.78 10.17
CA ALA A 12 16.19 15.75 10.69
C ALA A 12 16.37 16.59 11.97
N ARG A 13 15.58 17.64 12.15
CA ARG A 13 15.56 18.48 13.37
C ARG A 13 14.62 17.96 14.46
N GLY A 14 13.88 16.88 14.23
CA GLY A 14 12.87 16.36 15.18
C GLY A 14 11.56 17.17 15.20
N GLU A 15 11.36 18.08 14.24
CA GLU A 15 10.14 18.90 14.07
C GLU A 15 9.20 18.32 12.99
N GLY A 16 9.49 17.10 12.53
CA GLY A 16 8.69 16.41 11.52
C GLY A 16 7.38 15.84 12.07
N PRO A 17 6.51 15.31 11.19
CA PRO A 17 5.32 14.57 11.60
C PRO A 17 5.68 13.40 12.53
N ALA A 18 4.80 13.08 13.49
CA ALA A 18 5.00 11.96 14.40
C ALA A 18 5.17 10.63 13.63
N ASP A 19 4.31 10.42 12.62
CA ASP A 19 4.35 9.24 11.75
C ASP A 19 4.73 9.66 10.33
N ALA A 20 5.89 9.19 9.88
CA ALA A 20 6.39 9.48 8.54
C ALA A 20 7.06 8.24 7.93
N PHE A 21 6.80 8.02 6.64
CA PHE A 21 7.42 6.95 5.86
C PHE A 21 8.22 7.55 4.70
N ILE A 22 9.48 7.13 4.57
CA ILE A 22 10.35 7.56 3.48
C ILE A 22 10.36 6.44 2.43
N ALA A 23 9.83 6.75 1.24
CA ALA A 23 9.87 5.88 0.08
C ALA A 23 10.78 6.49 -1.00
N LEU A 24 11.56 5.64 -1.67
CA LEU A 24 12.35 6.04 -2.83
C LEU A 24 11.68 5.50 -4.10
N GLY A 25 11.25 6.41 -4.97
CA GLY A 25 10.49 6.06 -6.17
C GLY A 25 8.98 5.98 -5.93
N TYR A 26 8.24 5.73 -7.00
CA TYR A 26 6.80 5.56 -6.97
C TYR A 26 6.40 4.46 -7.95
N ALA A 27 5.33 3.74 -7.63
CA ALA A 27 4.62 2.92 -8.61
C ALA A 27 3.69 3.83 -9.41
N GLY A 28 3.79 3.76 -10.73
CA GLY A 28 2.95 4.51 -11.64
C GLY A 28 2.40 3.56 -12.70
N TRP A 29 1.16 3.83 -13.13
CA TRP A 29 0.50 3.07 -14.17
C TRP A 29 0.26 3.97 -15.38
N GLU A 30 0.36 3.39 -16.57
CA GLU A 30 -0.11 4.04 -17.79
C GLU A 30 -1.64 4.12 -17.81
N ALA A 31 -2.19 4.97 -18.67
CA ALA A 31 -3.64 5.15 -18.78
C ALA A 31 -4.35 3.81 -19.11
N GLY A 32 -5.28 3.40 -18.25
CA GLY A 32 -6.02 2.14 -18.42
C GLY A 32 -5.25 0.88 -18.03
N GLN A 33 -3.99 0.99 -17.58
CA GLN A 33 -3.19 -0.17 -17.19
C GLN A 33 -3.71 -0.77 -15.88
N LEU A 34 -3.91 0.07 -14.85
CA LEU A 34 -4.38 -0.39 -13.54
C LEU A 34 -5.74 -1.11 -13.65
N GLU A 35 -6.66 -0.55 -14.43
CA GLU A 35 -7.99 -1.12 -14.62
C GLU A 35 -7.92 -2.50 -15.31
N ARG A 36 -7.05 -2.65 -16.32
CA ARG A 36 -6.82 -3.96 -16.95
C ARG A 36 -6.22 -4.96 -15.98
N GLU A 37 -5.22 -4.56 -15.21
CA GLU A 37 -4.56 -5.48 -14.26
C GLU A 37 -5.50 -5.89 -13.12
N ILE A 38 -6.42 -5.01 -12.70
CA ILE A 38 -7.50 -5.38 -11.76
C ILE A 38 -8.45 -6.41 -12.40
N LEU A 39 -8.84 -6.22 -13.68
CA LEU A 39 -9.68 -7.19 -14.40
C LEU A 39 -9.00 -8.55 -14.59
N GLU A 40 -7.67 -8.55 -14.75
CA GLU A 40 -6.85 -9.76 -14.85
C GLU A 40 -6.56 -10.41 -13.47
N ASN A 41 -7.15 -9.89 -12.38
CA ASN A 41 -6.91 -10.31 -10.99
C ASN A 41 -5.44 -10.20 -10.56
N ALA A 42 -4.63 -9.37 -11.22
CA ALA A 42 -3.25 -9.11 -10.82
C ALA A 42 -3.17 -8.14 -9.63
N TRP A 43 -4.18 -7.27 -9.44
CA TRP A 43 -4.30 -6.38 -8.28
C TRP A 43 -5.67 -6.47 -7.63
N ILE A 44 -5.67 -6.29 -6.31
CA ILE A 44 -6.88 -6.18 -5.50
C ILE A 44 -6.85 -4.83 -4.79
N SER A 45 -7.98 -4.12 -4.84
CA SER A 45 -8.17 -2.82 -4.20
C SER A 45 -8.86 -3.00 -2.86
N VAL A 46 -8.34 -2.34 -1.83
CA VAL A 46 -8.86 -2.38 -0.46
C VAL A 46 -8.99 -0.95 0.07
N PRO A 47 -9.95 -0.67 0.97
CA PRO A 47 -9.98 0.61 1.67
C PRO A 47 -8.66 0.86 2.39
N VAL A 48 -8.14 2.08 2.32
CA VAL A 48 -6.91 2.44 3.03
C VAL A 48 -7.18 2.57 4.52
N ASP A 49 -6.39 1.87 5.33
CA ASP A 49 -6.34 2.04 6.78
C ASP A 49 -4.97 2.58 7.17
N ALA A 50 -4.96 3.72 7.89
CA ALA A 50 -3.73 4.34 8.36
C ALA A 50 -2.96 3.44 9.34
N GLY A 51 -3.65 2.61 10.13
CA GLY A 51 -3.01 1.67 11.04
C GLY A 51 -2.21 0.59 10.32
N VAL A 52 -2.66 0.16 9.14
CA VAL A 52 -1.89 -0.78 8.30
C VAL A 52 -0.63 -0.12 7.73
N VAL A 53 -0.67 1.19 7.46
CA VAL A 53 0.44 1.93 6.87
C VAL A 53 1.48 2.36 7.91
N PHE A 54 1.03 2.83 9.08
CA PHE A 54 1.88 3.48 10.08
C PHE A 54 2.10 2.63 11.33
N ASP A 55 1.09 1.90 11.82
CA ASP A 55 1.17 1.19 13.11
C ASP A 55 1.72 -0.23 12.97
N LEU A 56 1.41 -0.92 11.86
CA LEU A 56 1.84 -2.30 11.66
C LEU A 56 3.33 -2.43 11.25
N PRO A 57 4.06 -3.41 11.82
CA PRO A 57 5.37 -3.82 11.34
C PRO A 57 5.34 -4.15 9.85
N PHE A 58 6.42 -3.82 9.12
CA PHE A 58 6.47 -3.99 7.66
C PHE A 58 6.08 -5.39 7.17
N ASN A 59 6.54 -6.44 7.87
CA ASN A 59 6.23 -7.83 7.58
C ASN A 59 4.75 -8.20 7.79
N GLU A 60 4.02 -7.45 8.60
CA GLU A 60 2.61 -7.69 8.93
C GLU A 60 1.66 -6.84 8.09
N ARG A 61 2.15 -5.82 7.39
CA ARG A 61 1.29 -4.93 6.57
C ARG A 61 0.58 -5.68 5.47
N TRP A 62 1.25 -6.64 4.83
CA TRP A 62 0.65 -7.47 3.78
C TRP A 62 -0.54 -8.25 4.33
N SER A 63 -0.36 -9.01 5.41
CA SER A 63 -1.45 -9.76 6.06
C SER A 63 -2.52 -8.85 6.64
N GLY A 64 -2.14 -7.70 7.20
CA GLY A 64 -3.06 -6.70 7.73
C GLY A 64 -3.98 -6.11 6.66
N ALA A 65 -3.44 -5.82 5.46
CA ALA A 65 -4.23 -5.36 4.32
C ALA A 65 -5.27 -6.39 3.87
N TRP A 66 -4.93 -7.68 3.88
CA TRP A 66 -5.89 -8.76 3.60
C TRP A 66 -6.96 -8.89 4.68
N HIS A 67 -6.59 -8.68 5.94
CA HIS A 67 -7.53 -8.68 7.05
C HIS A 67 -8.59 -7.57 6.93
N LEU A 68 -8.25 -6.41 6.34
CA LEU A 68 -9.22 -5.34 6.06
C LEU A 68 -10.35 -5.78 5.12
N LEU A 69 -10.08 -6.75 4.23
CA LEU A 69 -11.09 -7.35 3.37
C LEU A 69 -11.90 -8.45 4.05
N GLY A 70 -11.54 -8.85 5.27
CA GLY A 70 -12.09 -10.03 5.93
C GLY A 70 -11.66 -11.35 5.26
N VAL A 71 -10.58 -11.33 4.48
CA VAL A 71 -10.08 -12.48 3.72
C VAL A 71 -8.82 -13.03 4.38
N GLU A 72 -8.85 -14.32 4.71
CA GLU A 72 -7.64 -15.06 5.10
C GLU A 72 -6.78 -15.33 3.86
N VAL A 73 -5.49 -14.96 3.90
CA VAL A 73 -4.53 -15.11 2.80
C VAL A 73 -4.49 -16.55 2.26
N GLY A 74 -4.77 -17.55 3.11
CA GLY A 74 -4.84 -18.96 2.74
C GLY A 74 -6.04 -19.35 1.85
N GLN A 75 -7.02 -18.47 1.66
CA GLN A 75 -8.18 -18.70 0.78
C GLN A 75 -8.03 -18.06 -0.60
N LEU A 76 -6.90 -17.40 -0.87
CA LEU A 76 -6.62 -16.80 -2.17
C LEU A 76 -6.17 -17.89 -3.14
N SER A 77 -7.11 -18.34 -3.98
CA SER A 77 -6.77 -19.17 -5.13
C SER A 77 -5.97 -18.35 -6.14
N LEU A 78 -4.76 -18.82 -6.49
CA LEU A 78 -3.93 -18.27 -7.58
C LEU A 78 -4.49 -18.58 -8.97
N THR A 79 -5.64 -19.26 -9.07
CA THR A 79 -6.26 -19.63 -10.33
C THR A 79 -7.34 -18.61 -10.70
N ALA A 80 -7.08 -17.83 -11.75
CA ALA A 80 -8.12 -17.10 -12.46
C ALA A 80 -9.22 -18.10 -12.88
N GLY A 81 -10.37 -18.02 -12.23
CA GLY A 81 -11.56 -18.77 -12.62
C GLY A 81 -12.11 -18.20 -13.92
N HIS A 82 -11.56 -18.63 -15.05
CA HIS A 82 -12.21 -18.50 -16.34
C HIS A 82 -13.12 -19.72 -16.54
N ALA A 83 -14.42 -19.46 -16.72
CA ALA A 83 -15.33 -20.32 -17.47
C ALA A 83 -15.76 -19.55 -18.72
#